data_AF-A0A834LY89-F1
#
_entry.id   AF-A0A834LY89-F1
#
_cell.length_a   1.000
_cell.length_b   1.000
_cell.length_c   1.000
_cell.angle_alpha   90.00
_cell.angle_beta   90.00
_cell.angle_gamma   90.00
#
_symmetry.space_group_name_H-M   'P 1'
#
loop_
_entity.id
_entity.type
_entity.pdbx_description
1 polymer ?
#
loop_
_entity_poly.entity_id
_entity_poly.type
_entity_poly.pdbx_seq_one_letter_code
_entity_poly.pdbx_strand_id
1 'polypeptide(L)'
;MSHVLVDGRCIAHFVSEWARIARGEEPENLPFLDRTVLKLEEDDLTPPRFDHLEFGKPPMLIGQTDNLKQRMKETTVVVLKLSKEHIQKLKKEANEFLSVYTSSKPFTRYEAVTAHMWRCASKARLHEFEQLTSVRFTVDFHSRMVPPLPRHYFGNVVLPMRSATITSGELLSMPLGYGCSKIREAIEKGKEIYMEPGTVGLDGKSFVFPSRDEDGSFDAPFRLQVEHMDAFKKFFYENI
;
A
#
# COMPACT_ATOMS: atom_id res chain seq x y z
N MET A 1 -3.93 -5.32 -19.53
CA MET A 1 -4.65 -4.03 -19.59
C MET A 1 -3.72 -2.90 -19.17
N SER A 2 -3.81 -1.74 -19.79
CA SER A 2 -2.96 -0.58 -19.46
C SER A 2 -3.45 0.11 -18.19
N HIS A 3 -2.56 0.30 -17.21
CA HIS A 3 -2.88 1.03 -15.97
C HIS A 3 -3.09 2.54 -16.21
N VAL A 4 -2.77 3.05 -17.40
CA VAL A 4 -3.15 4.43 -17.81
C VAL A 4 -4.67 4.54 -17.96
N LEU A 5 -5.34 3.46 -18.36
CA LEU A 5 -6.77 3.49 -18.63
C LEU A 5 -7.61 3.16 -17.40
N VAL A 6 -7.18 2.21 -16.58
CA VAL A 6 -7.98 1.62 -15.50
C VAL A 6 -7.11 1.18 -14.32
N ASP A 7 -7.69 1.22 -13.13
CA ASP A 7 -7.07 0.71 -11.90
C ASP A 7 -7.33 -0.79 -11.68
N GLY A 8 -6.71 -1.34 -10.63
CA GLY A 8 -6.82 -2.75 -10.28
C GLY A 8 -8.27 -3.21 -10.02
N ARG A 9 -9.12 -2.33 -9.48
CA ARG A 9 -10.54 -2.64 -9.22
C ARG A 9 -11.30 -2.82 -10.53
N CYS A 10 -11.08 -1.92 -11.48
CA CYS A 10 -11.67 -2.00 -12.82
C CYS A 10 -11.15 -3.20 -13.62
N ILE A 11 -9.86 -3.53 -13.46
CA ILE A 11 -9.25 -4.72 -14.07
C ILE A 11 -9.91 -6.00 -13.55
N ALA A 12 -10.06 -6.14 -12.23
CA ALA A 12 -10.71 -7.30 -11.62
C ALA A 12 -12.17 -7.43 -12.08
N HIS A 13 -12.91 -6.31 -12.14
CA HIS A 13 -14.27 -6.27 -12.69
C HIS A 13 -14.31 -6.78 -14.13
N PHE A 14 -13.44 -6.28 -15.02
CA PHE A 14 -13.38 -6.72 -16.40
C PHE A 14 -13.10 -8.22 -16.54
N VAL A 15 -12.13 -8.76 -15.78
CA VAL A 15 -11.78 -10.19 -15.83
C VAL A 15 -12.95 -11.05 -15.32
N SER A 16 -13.64 -10.60 -14.27
CA SER A 16 -14.82 -11.27 -13.73
C SER A 16 -15.96 -11.34 -14.75
N GLU A 17 -16.31 -10.21 -15.38
CA GLU A 17 -17.36 -10.16 -16.41
C GLU A 17 -16.96 -10.95 -17.67
N TRP A 18 -15.69 -10.92 -18.07
CA TRP A 18 -15.21 -11.74 -19.19
C TRP A 18 -15.35 -13.24 -18.89
N ALA A 19 -14.96 -13.68 -17.70
CA ALA A 19 -15.12 -15.08 -17.28
C ALA A 19 -16.59 -15.50 -17.24
N ARG A 20 -17.50 -14.61 -16.85
CA ARG A 20 -18.96 -14.82 -16.83
C ARG A 20 -19.51 -15.03 -18.25
N ILE A 21 -19.20 -14.10 -19.16
CA ILE A 21 -19.59 -14.20 -20.58
C ILE A 21 -19.02 -15.46 -21.23
N ALA A 22 -17.77 -15.83 -20.92
CA ALA A 22 -17.14 -17.04 -21.44
C ALA A 22 -17.83 -18.34 -20.99
N ARG A 23 -18.58 -18.31 -19.88
CA ARG A 23 -19.43 -19.44 -19.42
C ARG A 23 -20.84 -19.42 -20.02
N GLY A 24 -21.17 -18.45 -20.87
CA GLY A 24 -22.49 -18.28 -21.47
C GLY A 24 -23.51 -17.61 -20.54
N GLU A 25 -23.05 -16.97 -19.47
CA GLU A 25 -23.89 -16.16 -18.58
C GLU A 25 -23.98 -14.71 -19.09
N GLU A 26 -25.12 -14.05 -18.84
CA GLU A 26 -25.26 -12.61 -19.09
C GLU A 26 -24.36 -11.80 -18.15
N PRO A 27 -23.80 -10.65 -18.59
CA PRO A 27 -23.03 -9.78 -17.73
C PRO A 27 -23.88 -9.28 -16.56
N GLU A 28 -23.34 -9.33 -15.36
CA GLU A 28 -24.08 -8.94 -14.15
C GLU A 28 -24.06 -7.43 -13.98
N ASN A 29 -22.94 -6.80 -14.28
CA ASN A 29 -22.72 -5.38 -14.03
C ASN A 29 -22.11 -4.69 -15.27
N LEU A 30 -22.86 -3.77 -15.86
CA LEU A 30 -22.34 -2.95 -16.95
C LEU A 30 -21.39 -1.86 -16.39
N PRO A 31 -20.23 -1.63 -17.04
CA PRO A 31 -19.32 -0.59 -16.62
C PRO A 31 -19.90 0.80 -16.92
N PHE A 32 -19.70 1.74 -15.99
CA PHE A 32 -19.97 3.15 -16.23
C PHE A 32 -18.75 3.79 -16.90
N LEU A 33 -18.90 4.15 -18.18
CA LEU A 33 -17.78 4.56 -19.06
C LEU A 33 -17.60 6.08 -19.18
N ASP A 34 -18.58 6.87 -18.75
CA ASP A 34 -18.51 8.32 -18.86
C ASP A 34 -17.49 8.90 -17.88
N ARG A 35 -16.35 9.38 -18.38
CA ARG A 35 -15.28 9.94 -17.56
C ARG A 35 -15.46 11.42 -17.24
N THR A 36 -16.46 12.08 -17.83
CA THR A 36 -16.74 13.50 -17.58
C THR A 36 -17.18 13.74 -16.14
N VAL A 37 -17.63 12.71 -15.41
CA VAL A 37 -17.91 12.75 -13.97
C VAL A 37 -16.70 13.11 -13.09
N LEU A 38 -15.47 13.03 -13.63
CA LEU A 38 -14.24 13.46 -12.97
C LEU A 38 -13.72 14.81 -13.47
N LYS A 39 -14.41 15.43 -14.43
CA LYS A 39 -14.00 16.73 -14.96
C LYS A 39 -14.26 17.79 -13.89
N LEU A 40 -13.22 18.54 -13.55
CA LEU A 40 -13.35 19.75 -12.74
C LEU A 40 -13.76 20.90 -13.66
N GLU A 41 -14.72 21.70 -13.23
CA GLU A 41 -15.04 22.97 -13.90
C GLU A 41 -13.96 24.01 -13.54
N GLU A 42 -13.69 24.97 -14.43
CA GLU A 42 -12.62 25.97 -14.21
C GLU A 42 -12.85 26.80 -12.93
N ASP A 43 -14.12 27.03 -12.57
CA ASP A 43 -14.53 27.73 -11.36
C ASP A 43 -14.26 26.94 -10.05
N ASP A 44 -14.00 25.62 -10.15
CA ASP A 44 -13.72 24.74 -9.01
C ASP A 44 -12.21 24.62 -8.68
N LEU A 45 -11.35 25.29 -9.44
CA LEU A 45 -9.89 25.24 -9.27
C LEU A 45 -9.45 26.06 -8.03
N THR A 46 -9.69 25.51 -6.85
CA THR A 46 -9.12 26.05 -5.61
C THR A 46 -7.65 25.61 -5.45
N PRO A 47 -6.77 26.48 -4.92
CA PRO A 47 -5.40 26.08 -4.61
C PRO A 47 -5.36 24.88 -3.66
N PRO A 48 -4.33 24.00 -3.76
CA PRO A 48 -4.17 22.89 -2.85
C PRO A 48 -4.21 23.35 -1.39
N ARG A 49 -5.08 22.74 -0.59
CA ARG A 49 -5.26 23.07 0.84
C ARG A 49 -4.16 22.50 1.73
N PHE A 50 -3.38 21.55 1.23
CA PHE A 50 -2.35 20.83 1.96
C PHE A 50 -1.19 20.52 1.02
N ASP A 51 -0.01 20.27 1.60
CA ASP A 51 1.11 19.75 0.83
C ASP A 51 0.85 18.29 0.41
N HIS A 52 1.03 18.03 -0.88
CA HIS A 52 0.80 16.73 -1.50
C HIS A 52 2.12 15.93 -1.52
N LEU A 53 2.51 15.41 -0.36
CA LEU A 53 3.71 14.60 -0.16
C LEU A 53 3.83 13.46 -1.19
N GLU A 54 2.70 12.90 -1.61
CA GLU A 54 2.63 11.84 -2.61
C GLU A 54 3.30 12.18 -3.96
N PHE A 55 3.25 13.45 -4.36
CA PHE A 55 3.84 13.97 -5.60
C PHE A 55 5.25 14.51 -5.40
N GLY A 56 5.70 14.67 -4.15
CA GLY A 56 7.05 15.05 -3.81
C GLY A 56 8.09 13.95 -4.08
N LYS A 57 9.37 14.33 -4.09
CA LYS A 57 10.48 13.38 -4.16
C LYS A 57 10.51 12.49 -2.91
N PRO A 58 10.76 11.18 -3.02
CA PRO A 58 10.99 10.33 -1.84
C PRO A 58 12.28 10.74 -1.12
N PRO A 59 12.43 10.39 0.18
CA PRO A 59 13.69 10.63 0.89
C PRO A 59 14.85 9.91 0.19
N MET A 60 15.99 10.59 0.07
CA MET A 60 17.22 10.02 -0.48
C MET A 60 18.04 9.36 0.62
N LEU A 61 18.92 8.43 0.23
CA LEU A 61 19.89 7.87 1.17
C LEU A 61 20.85 8.97 1.62
N ILE A 62 21.24 8.95 2.90
CA ILE A 62 22.21 9.89 3.46
C ILE A 62 23.49 9.86 2.62
N GLY A 63 24.01 11.05 2.30
CA GLY A 63 25.19 11.21 1.46
C GLY A 63 24.97 10.97 -0.05
N GLN A 64 23.74 10.73 -0.50
CA GLN A 64 23.42 10.54 -1.93
C GLN A 64 22.56 11.68 -2.48
N THR A 65 22.85 12.08 -3.73
CA THR A 65 22.13 13.14 -4.46
C THR A 65 21.06 12.58 -5.40
N ASP A 66 21.16 11.30 -5.77
CA ASP A 66 20.20 10.57 -6.60
C ASP A 66 20.01 9.12 -6.11
N ASN A 67 19.15 8.37 -6.79
CA ASN A 67 18.87 6.95 -6.50
C ASN A 67 19.26 6.00 -7.64
N LEU A 68 20.01 6.45 -8.64
CA LEU A 68 20.33 5.66 -9.83
C LEU A 68 21.11 4.39 -9.45
N LYS A 69 22.11 4.52 -8.57
CA LYS A 69 22.87 3.37 -8.06
C LYS A 69 21.98 2.32 -7.41
N GLN A 70 21.01 2.74 -6.60
CA GLN A 70 20.08 1.82 -5.93
C GLN A 70 19.14 1.13 -6.91
N ARG A 71 18.74 1.82 -7.99
CA ARG A 71 17.86 1.26 -9.04
C ARG A 71 18.56 0.25 -9.94
N MET A 72 19.89 0.30 -10.04
CA MET A 72 20.69 -0.61 -10.87
C MET A 72 21.09 -1.91 -10.14
N LYS A 73 20.91 -1.97 -8.81
CA LYS A 73 21.23 -3.17 -8.03
C LYS A 73 20.29 -4.32 -8.38
N GLU A 74 20.83 -5.53 -8.33
CA GLU A 74 20.08 -6.75 -8.56
C GLU A 74 19.00 -6.94 -7.48
N THR A 75 17.80 -7.31 -7.90
CA THR A 75 16.65 -7.54 -7.02
C THR A 75 16.07 -8.92 -7.25
N THR A 76 15.50 -9.50 -6.20
CA THR A 76 14.79 -10.78 -6.26
C THR A 76 13.41 -10.67 -5.64
N VAL A 77 12.53 -11.60 -5.97
CA VAL A 77 11.15 -11.65 -5.48
C VAL A 77 10.97 -12.88 -4.61
N VAL A 78 10.34 -12.72 -3.45
CA VAL A 78 9.86 -13.82 -2.62
C VAL A 78 8.38 -13.62 -2.32
N VAL A 79 7.60 -14.70 -2.27
CA VAL A 79 6.24 -14.67 -1.71
C VAL A 79 6.31 -15.09 -0.26
N LEU A 80 5.98 -14.17 0.66
CA LEU A 80 5.95 -14.45 2.09
C LEU A 80 4.51 -14.65 2.54
N LYS A 81 4.24 -15.79 3.17
CA LYS A 81 2.93 -16.08 3.75
C LYS A 81 2.85 -15.59 5.19
N LEU A 82 1.77 -14.90 5.51
CA LEU A 82 1.36 -14.49 6.85
C LEU A 82 0.10 -15.28 7.21
N SER A 83 0.19 -16.18 8.18
CA SER A 83 -0.99 -16.89 8.66
C SER A 83 -1.98 -15.92 9.33
N LYS A 84 -3.21 -16.38 9.54
CA LYS A 84 -4.21 -15.62 10.29
C LYS A 84 -3.70 -15.24 11.68
N GLU A 85 -2.99 -16.14 12.35
CA GLU A 85 -2.41 -15.96 13.67
C GLU A 85 -1.33 -14.86 13.66
N HIS A 86 -0.42 -14.89 12.67
CA HIS A 86 0.57 -13.83 12.50
C HIS A 86 -0.10 -12.46 12.33
N ILE A 87 -1.13 -12.38 11.48
CA ILE A 87 -1.86 -11.12 11.23
C ILE A 87 -2.60 -10.66 12.48
N GLN A 88 -3.22 -11.57 13.22
CA GLN A 88 -3.91 -11.25 14.48
C GLN A 88 -2.92 -10.75 15.54
N LYS A 89 -1.74 -11.36 15.65
CA LYS A 89 -0.68 -10.91 16.56
C LYS A 89 -0.17 -9.52 16.20
N LEU A 90 0.15 -9.28 14.93
CA LEU A 90 0.54 -7.95 14.44
C LEU A 90 -0.52 -6.90 14.71
N LYS A 91 -1.79 -7.24 14.42
CA LYS A 91 -2.91 -6.33 14.70
C LYS A 91 -3.06 -6.07 16.19
N LYS A 92 -2.86 -7.07 17.05
CA LYS A 92 -2.92 -6.92 18.50
C LYS A 92 -1.80 -5.99 19.00
N GLU A 93 -0.54 -6.27 18.65
CA GLU A 93 0.63 -5.45 19.02
C GLU A 93 0.46 -4.01 18.56
N ALA A 94 0.02 -3.78 17.32
CA ALA A 94 -0.23 -2.44 16.81
C ALA A 94 -1.27 -1.67 17.66
N ASN A 95 -2.28 -2.36 18.18
CA ASN A 95 -3.37 -1.75 18.94
C ASN A 95 -3.09 -1.61 20.45
N GLU A 96 -2.12 -2.32 21.00
CA GLU A 96 -1.64 -2.11 22.38
C GLU A 96 -1.03 -0.70 22.55
N PHE A 97 -0.43 -0.16 21.48
CA PHE A 97 0.01 1.25 21.44
C PHE A 97 -1.16 2.24 21.49
N LEU A 98 -2.29 1.90 20.84
CA LEU A 98 -3.41 2.82 20.69
C LEU A 98 -4.05 3.18 22.04
N SER A 99 -4.17 2.21 22.96
CA SER A 99 -4.77 2.41 24.28
C SER A 99 -4.00 3.40 25.17
N VAL A 100 -2.74 3.69 24.84
CA VAL A 100 -1.87 4.56 25.64
C VAL A 100 -1.89 6.01 25.13
N TYR A 101 -2.15 6.25 23.84
CA TYR A 101 -1.89 7.55 23.22
C TYR A 101 -3.08 8.20 22.50
N THR A 102 -4.17 7.48 22.20
CA THR A 102 -5.27 8.05 21.40
C THR A 102 -6.60 7.27 21.49
N SER A 103 -7.73 7.99 21.50
CA SER A 103 -9.10 7.43 21.41
C SER A 103 -9.53 7.07 19.97
N SER A 104 -8.59 6.67 19.11
CA SER A 104 -8.87 6.35 17.71
C SER A 104 -9.48 4.95 17.57
N LYS A 105 -10.02 4.65 16.37
CA LYS A 105 -10.48 3.30 16.03
C LYS A 105 -9.29 2.33 15.99
N PRO A 106 -9.48 1.02 16.22
CA PRO A 106 -8.38 0.07 16.10
C PRO A 106 -7.70 0.09 14.71
N PHE A 107 -6.40 -0.17 14.65
CA PHE A 107 -5.65 -0.40 13.40
C PHE A 107 -6.18 -1.59 12.61
N THR A 108 -6.25 -1.43 11.28
CA THR A 108 -6.67 -2.47 10.34
C THR A 108 -5.56 -3.50 10.18
N ARG A 109 -5.91 -4.67 9.60
CA ARG A 109 -4.91 -5.69 9.24
C ARG A 109 -3.90 -5.14 8.23
N TYR A 110 -4.37 -4.29 7.32
CA TYR A 110 -3.54 -3.68 6.29
C TYR A 110 -2.52 -2.70 6.90
N GLU A 111 -2.96 -1.82 7.81
CA GLU A 111 -2.08 -0.88 8.51
C GLU A 111 -0.98 -1.62 9.29
N ALA A 112 -1.35 -2.66 10.05
CA ALA A 112 -0.41 -3.45 10.85
C ALA A 112 0.61 -4.21 9.99
N VAL A 113 0.15 -4.89 8.92
CA VAL A 113 1.03 -5.64 8.02
C VAL A 113 1.97 -4.71 7.24
N THR A 114 1.45 -3.57 6.75
CA THR A 114 2.26 -2.59 6.01
C THR A 114 3.32 -1.95 6.91
N ALA A 115 2.97 -1.60 8.16
CA ALA A 115 3.93 -1.09 9.14
C ALA A 115 5.02 -2.12 9.46
N HIS A 116 4.64 -3.40 9.64
CA HIS A 116 5.60 -4.48 9.89
C HIS A 116 6.57 -4.66 8.73
N MET A 117 6.05 -4.70 7.50
CA MET A 117 6.85 -4.76 6.27
C MET A 117 7.84 -3.61 6.17
N TRP A 118 7.39 -2.38 6.48
CA TRP A 118 8.24 -1.19 6.47
C TRP A 118 9.36 -1.25 7.50
N ARG A 119 9.07 -1.70 8.74
CA ARG A 119 10.08 -1.92 9.78
C ARG A 119 11.10 -2.98 9.35
N CYS A 120 10.63 -4.12 8.84
CA CYS A 120 11.49 -5.21 8.39
C CYS A 120 12.40 -4.79 7.23
N ALA A 121 11.88 -4.04 6.26
CA ALA A 121 12.67 -3.54 5.15
C ALA A 121 13.73 -2.52 5.61
N SER A 122 13.39 -1.60 6.53
CA SER A 122 14.35 -0.65 7.10
C SER A 122 15.45 -1.35 7.90
N LYS A 123 15.11 -2.39 8.68
CA LYS A 123 16.07 -3.21 9.43
C LYS A 123 16.98 -4.01 8.49
N ALA A 124 16.43 -4.62 7.43
CA ALA A 124 17.18 -5.41 6.46
C ALA A 124 18.17 -4.58 5.62
N ARG A 125 17.82 -3.31 5.35
CA ARG A 125 18.68 -2.36 4.63
C ARG A 125 19.78 -1.74 5.50
N LEU A 126 19.82 -2.02 6.80
CA LEU A 126 20.79 -1.46 7.74
C LEU A 126 20.85 0.07 7.67
N HIS A 127 19.69 0.71 7.55
CA HIS A 127 19.60 2.16 7.54
C HIS A 127 20.18 2.76 8.84
N GLU A 128 20.96 3.83 8.68
CA GLU A 128 21.39 4.68 9.80
C GLU A 128 20.19 5.19 10.59
N PHE A 129 20.39 5.53 11.86
CA PHE A 129 19.31 5.98 12.73
C PHE A 129 18.58 7.20 12.13
N GLU A 130 19.33 8.16 11.60
CA GLU A 130 18.86 9.41 11.01
C GLU A 130 18.29 9.24 9.59
N GLN A 131 18.43 8.06 8.97
CA GLN A 131 18.00 7.84 7.59
C GLN A 131 16.48 8.04 7.47
N LEU A 132 16.08 9.07 6.73
CA LEU A 132 14.67 9.32 6.44
C LEU A 132 14.08 8.19 5.59
N THR A 133 12.88 7.74 5.95
CA THR A 133 12.15 6.66 5.29
C THR A 133 10.66 6.97 5.29
N SER A 134 9.94 6.47 4.27
CA SER A 134 8.49 6.56 4.16
C SER A 134 7.98 5.38 3.35
N VAL A 135 6.71 5.02 3.56
CA VAL A 135 6.03 4.00 2.75
C VAL A 135 5.02 4.66 1.83
N ARG A 136 5.00 4.24 0.57
CA ARG A 136 3.99 4.62 -0.42
C ARG A 136 3.03 3.45 -0.60
N PHE A 137 1.73 3.74 -0.58
CA PHE A 137 0.67 2.76 -0.77
C PHE A 137 -0.45 3.36 -1.64
N THR A 138 -1.36 2.53 -2.12
CA THR A 138 -2.45 2.95 -3.01
C THR A 138 -3.77 3.00 -2.29
N VAL A 139 -4.59 3.96 -2.68
CA VAL A 139 -5.80 4.32 -1.96
C VAL A 139 -6.96 4.56 -2.92
N ASP A 140 -8.09 3.89 -2.69
CA ASP A 140 -9.39 4.00 -3.35
C ASP A 140 -10.11 5.29 -2.95
N PHE A 141 -10.44 6.09 -3.96
CA PHE A 141 -11.28 7.28 -3.81
C PHE A 141 -12.70 7.11 -4.38
N HIS A 142 -13.05 5.98 -5.00
CA HIS A 142 -14.38 5.77 -5.61
C HIS A 142 -15.53 6.08 -4.64
N SER A 143 -15.44 5.60 -3.40
CA SER A 143 -16.47 5.81 -2.37
C SER A 143 -16.23 7.03 -1.48
N ARG A 144 -15.22 7.86 -1.78
CA ARG A 144 -14.83 9.02 -0.98
C ARG A 144 -14.94 10.35 -1.72
N MET A 145 -15.11 10.31 -3.05
CA MET A 145 -15.59 11.47 -3.80
C MET A 145 -16.94 11.94 -3.24
N VAL A 146 -17.20 13.24 -3.35
CA VAL A 146 -18.47 13.85 -2.96
C VAL A 146 -19.01 14.60 -4.18
N PRO A 147 -20.06 14.09 -4.84
CA PRO A 147 -20.76 12.82 -4.56
C PRO A 147 -19.90 11.58 -4.87
N PRO A 148 -20.21 10.40 -4.27
CA PRO A 148 -19.52 9.16 -4.62
C PRO A 148 -19.66 8.84 -6.11
N LEU A 149 -18.64 8.20 -6.68
CA LEU A 149 -18.70 7.85 -8.10
C LEU A 149 -19.78 6.81 -8.37
N PRO A 150 -20.34 6.81 -9.61
CA PRO A 150 -21.27 5.78 -10.04
C PRO A 150 -20.70 4.39 -9.80
N ARG A 151 -21.59 3.47 -9.37
CA ARG A 151 -21.24 2.07 -9.19
C ARG A 151 -20.71 1.54 -10.53
N HIS A 152 -19.62 0.75 -10.49
CA HIS A 152 -18.95 0.22 -11.68
C HIS A 152 -18.32 1.28 -12.62
N TYR A 153 -18.02 2.49 -12.12
CA TYR A 153 -17.13 3.43 -12.82
C TYR A 153 -15.88 2.71 -13.34
N PHE A 154 -15.57 2.92 -14.62
CA PHE A 154 -14.48 2.24 -15.32
C PHE A 154 -13.36 3.22 -15.71
N GLY A 155 -12.45 3.43 -14.79
CA GLY A 155 -11.31 4.33 -14.94
C GLY A 155 -10.34 4.23 -13.77
N ASN A 156 -9.42 5.18 -13.66
CA ASN A 156 -8.51 5.26 -12.53
C ASN A 156 -9.06 6.23 -11.49
N VAL A 157 -9.32 5.73 -10.27
CA VAL A 157 -9.71 6.57 -9.12
C VAL A 157 -8.92 6.17 -7.88
N VAL A 158 -7.72 5.65 -8.12
CA VAL A 158 -6.77 5.28 -7.08
C VAL A 158 -5.61 6.26 -7.13
N LEU A 159 -5.24 6.79 -5.97
CA LEU A 159 -4.09 7.68 -5.86
C LEU A 159 -3.01 7.02 -5.01
N PRO A 160 -1.72 7.21 -5.37
CA PRO A 160 -0.64 6.87 -4.47
C PRO A 160 -0.68 7.83 -3.29
N MET A 161 -0.69 7.30 -2.08
CA MET A 161 -0.51 8.04 -0.84
C MET A 161 0.84 7.70 -0.24
N ARG A 162 1.42 8.65 0.49
CA ARG A 162 2.69 8.45 1.19
C ARG A 162 2.48 8.71 2.67
N SER A 163 3.01 7.83 3.52
CA SER A 163 3.08 8.07 4.97
C SER A 163 3.85 9.35 5.26
N ALA A 164 3.74 9.85 6.49
CA ALA A 164 4.72 10.82 6.98
C ALA A 164 6.15 10.27 6.83
N THR A 165 7.08 11.16 6.50
CA THR A 165 8.51 10.83 6.47
C THR A 165 9.04 10.88 7.91
N ILE A 166 9.63 9.79 8.36
CA ILE A 166 10.22 9.64 9.69
C ILE A 166 11.62 9.06 9.55
N THR A 167 12.42 9.10 10.61
CA THR A 167 13.73 8.45 10.61
C THR A 167 13.59 6.93 10.77
N SER A 168 14.55 6.16 10.25
CA SER A 168 14.62 4.71 10.43
C SER A 168 14.76 4.36 11.91
N GLY A 169 15.51 5.17 12.66
CA GLY A 169 15.66 5.08 14.10
C GLY A 169 14.34 5.16 14.86
N GLU A 170 13.54 6.20 14.60
CA GLU A 170 12.19 6.34 15.19
C GLU A 170 11.29 5.15 14.83
N LEU A 171 11.27 4.75 13.55
CA LEU A 171 10.45 3.63 13.08
C LEU A 171 10.79 2.31 13.78
N LEU A 172 12.07 2.06 14.04
CA LEU A 172 12.55 0.81 14.63
C LEU A 172 12.46 0.81 16.16
N SER A 173 12.72 1.94 16.80
CA SER A 173 12.68 2.10 18.27
C SER A 173 11.27 2.21 18.84
N MET A 174 10.31 2.74 18.08
CA MET A 174 8.93 2.89 18.52
C MET A 174 8.11 1.60 18.32
N PRO A 175 7.01 1.40 19.09
CA PRO A 175 6.10 0.26 18.90
C PRO A 175 5.50 0.21 17.49
N LEU A 176 5.04 -0.97 17.05
CA LEU A 176 4.45 -1.17 15.72
C LEU A 176 3.30 -0.19 15.41
N GLY A 177 2.51 0.15 16.42
CA GLY A 177 1.41 1.11 16.31
C GLY A 177 1.84 2.53 15.91
N TYR A 178 3.09 2.93 16.17
CA TYR A 178 3.62 4.22 15.71
C TYR A 178 3.77 4.24 14.18
N GLY A 179 4.30 3.17 13.58
CA GLY A 179 4.32 3.05 12.11
C GLY A 179 2.91 3.02 11.53
N CYS A 180 1.98 2.35 12.20
CA CYS A 180 0.57 2.31 11.81
C CYS A 180 -0.09 3.70 11.84
N SER A 181 0.22 4.54 12.84
CA SER A 181 -0.35 5.90 12.91
C SER A 181 0.14 6.77 11.75
N LYS A 182 1.42 6.66 11.35
CA LYS A 182 1.96 7.38 10.18
C LYS A 182 1.37 6.94 8.86
N ILE A 183 0.98 5.68 8.75
CA ILE A 183 0.23 5.17 7.60
C ILE A 183 -1.21 5.70 7.65
N ARG A 184 -1.86 5.66 8.82
CA ARG A 184 -3.23 6.13 9.01
C ARG A 184 -3.42 7.60 8.67
N GLU A 185 -2.51 8.47 9.09
CA GLU A 185 -2.56 9.91 8.78
C GLU A 185 -2.73 10.15 7.26
N ALA A 186 -2.17 9.26 6.42
CA ALA A 186 -2.34 9.30 4.98
C ALA A 186 -3.59 8.53 4.46
N ILE A 187 -4.02 7.44 5.10
CA ILE A 187 -5.27 6.71 4.80
C ILE A 187 -6.53 7.51 5.21
N GLU A 188 -6.46 8.40 6.19
CA GLU A 188 -7.64 9.21 6.53
C GLU A 188 -8.08 10.11 5.36
N LYS A 189 -7.19 10.34 4.37
CA LYS A 189 -7.51 10.98 3.09
C LYS A 189 -8.24 10.05 2.09
N GLY A 190 -7.98 8.74 2.06
CA GLY A 190 -8.65 7.78 1.16
C GLY A 190 -8.69 6.29 1.63
N LYS A 191 -9.49 5.35 1.08
CA LYS A 191 -9.49 3.94 1.61
C LYS A 191 -8.32 3.15 1.03
N GLU A 192 -7.60 2.35 1.79
CA GLU A 192 -6.57 1.48 1.21
C GLU A 192 -7.15 0.53 0.14
N ILE A 193 -6.38 0.29 -0.93
CA ILE A 193 -6.68 -0.82 -1.85
C ILE A 193 -5.71 -1.96 -1.66
N TYR A 194 -6.31 -3.13 -1.69
CA TYR A 194 -5.69 -4.36 -2.05
C TYR A 194 -5.70 -4.49 -3.59
N MET A 195 -4.63 -4.99 -4.20
CA MET A 195 -4.63 -5.34 -5.64
C MET A 195 -4.11 -6.76 -5.85
N GLU A 196 -4.70 -7.45 -6.82
CA GLU A 196 -4.24 -8.73 -7.34
C GLU A 196 -2.89 -8.59 -8.08
N PRO A 197 -2.16 -9.70 -8.37
CA PRO A 197 -0.77 -9.64 -8.78
C PRO A 197 -0.53 -8.75 -10.01
N GLY A 198 0.14 -7.63 -9.80
CA GLY A 198 0.82 -6.86 -10.82
C GLY A 198 2.33 -7.12 -10.79
N THR A 199 3.07 -6.65 -11.79
CA THR A 199 4.54 -6.79 -11.79
C THR A 199 5.14 -6.08 -10.57
N VAL A 200 5.88 -6.82 -9.74
CA VAL A 200 6.70 -6.27 -8.66
C VAL A 200 7.98 -5.69 -9.28
N GLY A 201 7.88 -4.54 -9.95
CA GLY A 201 8.94 -4.05 -10.83
C GLY A 201 10.16 -3.41 -10.16
N LEU A 202 10.06 -2.98 -8.90
CA LEU A 202 11.05 -2.13 -8.24
C LEU A 202 11.43 -2.66 -6.86
N ASP A 203 12.66 -2.35 -6.41
CA ASP A 203 13.09 -2.59 -5.03
C ASP A 203 12.12 -1.94 -4.02
N GLY A 204 11.77 -2.67 -2.98
CA GLY A 204 10.82 -2.23 -1.94
C GLY A 204 9.35 -2.27 -2.35
N LYS A 205 9.03 -2.70 -3.58
CA LYS A 205 7.62 -2.89 -3.99
C LYS A 205 7.10 -4.22 -3.42
N SER A 206 5.88 -4.18 -2.90
CA SER A 206 5.15 -5.36 -2.44
C SER A 206 3.69 -5.27 -2.83
N PHE A 207 3.03 -6.43 -2.83
CA PHE A 207 1.58 -6.54 -2.72
C PHE A 207 1.25 -7.27 -1.42
N VAL A 208 0.01 -7.17 -0.97
CA VAL A 208 -0.52 -7.94 0.15
C VAL A 208 -1.80 -8.56 -0.33
N PHE A 209 -1.95 -9.87 -0.20
CA PHE A 209 -3.19 -10.49 -0.60
C PHE A 209 -3.82 -11.65 0.15
N PRO A 210 -5.17 -11.81 0.27
CA PRO A 210 -5.76 -13.04 0.78
C PRO A 210 -5.15 -14.26 0.10
N SER A 211 -4.71 -15.20 0.91
CA SER A 211 -4.33 -16.52 0.43
C SER A 211 -5.54 -17.19 -0.23
N ARG A 212 -5.25 -18.08 -1.18
CA ARG A 212 -6.24 -18.94 -1.82
C ARG A 212 -6.94 -19.90 -0.86
N ASP A 213 -6.37 -20.11 0.33
CA ASP A 213 -6.93 -21.01 1.34
C ASP A 213 -8.18 -20.43 2.03
N GLU A 214 -8.49 -19.14 1.81
CA GLU A 214 -9.65 -18.42 2.39
C GLU A 214 -9.74 -18.43 3.93
N ASP A 215 -8.67 -18.86 4.62
CA ASP A 215 -8.57 -18.95 6.08
C ASP A 215 -8.32 -17.58 6.77
N GLY A 216 -8.16 -16.51 5.98
CA GLY A 216 -7.83 -15.18 6.44
C GLY A 216 -6.33 -14.87 6.53
N SER A 217 -5.47 -15.79 6.05
CA SER A 217 -4.05 -15.56 5.81
C SER A 217 -3.80 -14.65 4.60
N PHE A 218 -2.61 -14.04 4.55
CA PHE A 218 -2.16 -13.22 3.44
C PHE A 218 -0.88 -13.78 2.80
N ASP A 219 -0.79 -13.71 1.48
CA ASP A 219 0.44 -13.82 0.71
C ASP A 219 0.96 -12.42 0.35
N ALA A 220 2.23 -12.17 0.58
CA ALA A 220 2.87 -10.88 0.34
C ALA A 220 4.10 -11.08 -0.57
N PRO A 221 3.97 -10.97 -1.90
CA PRO A 221 5.13 -10.94 -2.78
C PRO A 221 5.92 -9.65 -2.55
N PHE A 222 7.18 -9.80 -2.19
CA PHE A 222 8.08 -8.71 -1.89
C PHE A 222 9.27 -8.75 -2.84
N ARG A 223 9.58 -7.62 -3.50
CA ARG A 223 10.85 -7.44 -4.22
C ARG A 223 11.80 -6.62 -3.38
N LEU A 224 12.99 -7.13 -3.18
CA LEU A 224 14.08 -6.42 -2.51
C LEU A 224 15.41 -6.70 -3.22
N GLN A 225 16.40 -5.84 -3.02
CA GLN A 225 17.78 -6.10 -3.40
C GLN A 225 18.25 -7.43 -2.80
N VAL A 226 18.96 -8.23 -3.61
CA VAL A 226 19.37 -9.61 -3.24
C VAL A 226 20.12 -9.62 -1.91
N GLU A 227 21.02 -8.66 -1.71
CA GLU A 227 21.85 -8.49 -0.50
C GLU A 227 21.04 -8.29 0.80
N HIS A 228 19.80 -7.82 0.71
CA HIS A 228 18.95 -7.57 1.88
C HIS A 228 17.89 -8.65 2.09
N MET A 229 17.69 -9.56 1.13
CA MET A 229 16.53 -10.45 1.11
C MET A 229 16.54 -11.46 2.26
N ASP A 230 17.69 -12.04 2.59
CA ASP A 230 17.76 -13.03 3.67
C ASP A 230 17.57 -12.40 5.05
N ALA A 231 18.17 -11.21 5.27
CA ALA A 231 17.93 -10.42 6.47
C ALA A 231 16.44 -10.02 6.58
N PHE A 232 15.82 -9.61 5.47
CA PHE A 232 14.39 -9.29 5.42
C PHE A 232 13.53 -10.48 5.82
N LYS A 233 13.72 -11.67 5.23
CA LYS A 233 12.98 -12.88 5.59
C LYS A 233 13.12 -13.21 7.07
N LYS A 234 14.34 -13.12 7.60
CA LYS A 234 14.60 -13.34 9.03
C LYS A 234 13.77 -12.38 9.87
N PHE A 235 13.91 -11.07 9.65
CA PHE A 235 13.20 -10.05 10.43
C PHE A 235 11.68 -10.09 10.27
N PHE A 236 11.21 -10.49 9.09
CA PHE A 236 9.79 -10.62 8.80
C PHE A 236 9.09 -11.62 9.72
N TYR A 237 9.77 -12.70 10.11
CA TYR A 237 9.22 -13.74 11.00
C TYR A 237 9.77 -13.70 12.43
N GLU A 238 10.85 -12.95 12.71
CA GLU A 238 11.55 -12.96 14.01
C GLU A 238 10.66 -12.55 15.21
N ASN A 239 9.55 -11.83 14.98
CA ASN A 239 8.70 -11.30 16.06
C ASN A 239 7.19 -11.58 15.88
N ILE A 240 6.81 -12.43 14.92
CA ILE A 240 5.39 -12.75 14.64
C ILE A 240 5.12 -14.25 14.77
#